data_AF-A0A3D3UC33-F1
#
_entry.id   AF-A0A3D3UC33-F1
#
_cell.length_a   1.000
_cell.length_b   1.000
_cell.length_c   1.000
_cell.angle_alpha   90.00
_cell.angle_beta   90.00
_cell.angle_gamma   90.00
#
_symmetry.space_group_name_H-M   'P 1'
#
loop_
_entity.id
_entity.type
_entity.pdbx_description
1 polymer ?
#
loop_
_entity_poly.entity_id
_entity_poly.type
_entity_poly.pdbx_seq_one_letter_code
_entity_poly.pdbx_strand_id
1 'polypeptide(L)'
;IGWFGCAMLCYVTPKEHLGLPNRDDVKVGVVTYKIAAHAADLAKGHPAAQARDDALSRARFEFRWEDQFNLSLDPDCAREYHDQTLPKEAHKVAHFCSMCGPKFCSMKITQEVRDFAASGMAEKSAEFRNSGGKIYQEIAQREVKESNDKL
;
A
#
# COMPACT_ATOMS: atom_id res chain seq x y z
N ILE A 1 -11.69 -4.10 -25.23
CA ILE A 1 -11.83 -5.38 -25.96
C ILE A 1 -11.14 -6.56 -25.26
N GLY A 2 -10.00 -6.37 -24.58
CA GLY A 2 -9.32 -7.45 -23.84
C GLY A 2 -10.21 -8.18 -22.82
N TRP A 3 -10.86 -7.44 -21.91
CA TRP A 3 -11.79 -8.02 -20.92
C TRP A 3 -12.96 -8.78 -21.58
N PHE A 4 -13.44 -8.30 -22.73
CA PHE A 4 -14.52 -8.95 -23.49
C PHE A 4 -14.09 -10.24 -24.22
N GLY A 5 -12.86 -10.72 -24.00
CA GLY A 5 -12.41 -12.03 -24.50
C GLY A 5 -11.44 -11.99 -25.68
N CYS A 6 -10.90 -10.83 -26.04
CA CYS A 6 -9.84 -10.77 -27.05
C CYS A 6 -8.59 -11.50 -26.55
N ALA A 7 -8.14 -12.49 -27.32
CA ALA A 7 -7.02 -13.36 -26.93
C ALA A 7 -5.64 -12.70 -27.10
N MET A 8 -5.51 -11.72 -27.99
CA MET A 8 -4.23 -11.05 -28.26
C MET A 8 -4.46 -9.59 -28.64
N LEU A 9 -3.67 -8.70 -28.02
CA LEU A 9 -3.70 -7.27 -28.30
C LEU A 9 -2.43 -6.88 -29.06
N CYS A 10 -2.56 -6.47 -30.33
CA CYS A 10 -1.45 -5.85 -31.05
C CYS A 10 -1.21 -4.46 -30.48
N TYR A 11 0.02 -4.20 -30.04
CA TYR A 11 0.41 -2.92 -29.47
C TYR A 11 0.42 -1.79 -30.48
N VAL A 12 0.27 -0.56 -29.99
CA VAL A 12 0.37 0.66 -30.77
C VAL A 12 1.44 1.53 -30.11
N THR A 13 2.39 2.01 -30.90
CA THR A 13 3.50 2.84 -30.39
C THR A 13 3.08 4.32 -30.31
N PRO A 14 3.76 5.15 -29.50
CA PRO A 14 3.47 6.58 -29.45
C PRO A 14 3.59 7.31 -30.80
N LYS A 15 4.38 6.78 -31.74
CA LYS A 15 4.59 7.33 -33.08
C LYS A 15 3.69 6.73 -34.16
N GLU A 16 2.70 5.92 -33.79
CA GLU A 16 1.73 5.43 -34.76
C GLU A 16 1.11 6.61 -35.52
N HIS A 17 1.03 6.49 -36.84
CA HIS A 17 0.63 7.55 -37.78
C HIS A 17 1.55 8.77 -37.89
N LEU A 18 2.71 8.79 -37.21
CA LEU A 18 3.68 9.89 -37.22
C LEU A 18 5.04 9.50 -37.80
N GLY A 19 5.48 8.25 -37.62
CA GLY A 19 6.75 7.77 -38.17
C GLY A 19 7.18 6.43 -37.60
N LEU A 20 8.38 5.98 -37.96
CA LEU A 20 8.93 4.73 -37.43
C LEU A 20 9.31 4.88 -35.94
N PRO A 21 8.98 3.90 -35.09
CA PRO A 21 9.32 3.94 -33.68
C PRO A 21 10.82 3.76 -33.47
N ASN A 22 11.36 4.46 -32.47
CA ASN A 22 12.69 4.18 -31.94
C ASN A 22 12.61 3.14 -30.80
N ARG A 23 13.75 2.83 -30.18
CA ARG A 23 13.83 1.86 -29.07
C ARG A 23 12.91 2.20 -27.89
N ASP A 24 12.82 3.47 -27.52
CA ASP A 24 12.04 3.89 -26.36
C ASP A 24 10.54 3.89 -26.67
N ASP A 25 10.15 4.27 -27.89
CA ASP A 25 8.78 4.16 -28.38
C ASP A 25 8.27 2.70 -28.30
N VAL A 26 9.13 1.74 -28.65
CA VAL A 26 8.83 0.31 -28.53
C VAL A 26 8.65 -0.09 -27.07
N LYS A 27 9.57 0.32 -26.17
CA LYS A 27 9.47 0.03 -24.74
C LYS A 27 8.15 0.56 -24.16
N VAL A 28 7.80 1.81 -24.45
CA VAL A 28 6.55 2.43 -24.01
C VAL A 28 5.34 1.64 -24.51
N GLY A 29 5.29 1.31 -25.81
CA GLY A 29 4.18 0.53 -26.37
C GLY A 29 4.03 -0.83 -25.68
N VAL A 30 5.12 -1.56 -25.48
CA VAL A 30 5.11 -2.89 -24.85
C VAL A 30 4.63 -2.81 -23.40
N VAL A 31 5.17 -1.89 -22.60
CA VAL A 31 4.77 -1.73 -21.20
C VAL A 31 3.29 -1.32 -21.10
N THR A 32 2.84 -0.37 -21.94
CA THR A 32 1.43 0.04 -22.01
C THR A 32 0.51 -1.14 -22.29
N TYR A 33 0.85 -1.99 -23.26
CA TYR A 33 0.01 -3.14 -23.59
C TYR A 33 0.09 -4.28 -22.59
N LYS A 34 1.22 -4.44 -21.86
CA LYS A 34 1.29 -5.32 -20.69
C LYS A 34 0.35 -4.85 -19.58
N ILE A 35 0.25 -3.53 -19.33
CA ILE A 35 -0.73 -2.96 -18.39
C ILE A 35 -2.15 -3.29 -18.86
N ALA A 36 -2.46 -3.04 -20.13
CA ALA A 36 -3.79 -3.27 -20.68
C ALA A 36 -4.21 -4.75 -20.63
N ALA A 37 -3.29 -5.66 -20.95
CA ALA A 37 -3.52 -7.10 -20.87
C ALA A 37 -3.74 -7.55 -19.43
N HIS A 38 -2.89 -7.11 -18.50
CA HIS A 38 -3.02 -7.43 -17.07
C HIS A 38 -4.34 -6.89 -16.48
N ALA A 39 -4.72 -5.66 -16.83
CA ALA A 39 -6.00 -5.08 -16.42
C ALA A 39 -7.19 -5.88 -16.96
N ALA A 40 -7.11 -6.40 -18.20
CA ALA A 40 -8.12 -7.30 -18.74
C ALA A 40 -8.17 -8.62 -17.97
N ASP A 41 -7.04 -9.20 -17.60
CA ASP A 41 -6.99 -10.45 -16.83
C ASP A 41 -7.55 -10.28 -15.41
N LEU A 42 -7.29 -9.13 -14.76
CA LEU A 42 -7.95 -8.77 -13.49
C LEU A 42 -9.47 -8.69 -13.65
N ALA A 43 -9.96 -7.98 -14.67
CA ALA A 43 -11.39 -7.82 -14.90
C ALA A 43 -12.09 -9.16 -15.27
N LYS A 44 -11.35 -10.09 -15.88
CA LYS A 44 -11.80 -11.47 -16.15
C LYS A 44 -11.78 -12.38 -14.93
N GLY A 45 -11.15 -11.97 -13.82
CA GLY A 45 -10.93 -12.82 -12.66
C GLY A 45 -9.94 -13.95 -12.92
N HIS A 46 -8.92 -13.72 -13.75
CA HIS A 46 -7.91 -14.74 -14.05
C HIS A 46 -7.18 -15.16 -12.74
N PRO A 47 -7.08 -16.46 -12.41
CA PRO A 47 -6.73 -16.95 -11.05
C PRO A 47 -5.41 -16.43 -10.45
N ALA A 48 -4.46 -16.01 -11.28
CA ALA A 48 -3.15 -15.52 -10.81
C ALA A 48 -2.95 -14.00 -10.98
N ALA A 49 -3.88 -13.29 -11.63
CA ALA A 49 -3.68 -11.87 -11.95
C ALA A 49 -3.59 -11.03 -10.67
N GLN A 50 -4.51 -11.25 -9.73
CA GLN A 50 -4.57 -10.47 -8.49
C GLN A 50 -3.36 -10.66 -7.57
N ALA A 51 -2.72 -11.83 -7.60
CA ALA A 51 -1.59 -12.12 -6.73
C ALA A 51 -0.42 -11.11 -6.90
N ARG A 52 -0.20 -10.64 -8.13
CA ARG A 52 0.81 -9.62 -8.43
C ARG A 52 0.45 -8.27 -7.82
N ASP A 53 -0.80 -7.82 -8.00
CA ASP A 53 -1.30 -6.54 -7.48
C ASP A 53 -1.25 -6.51 -5.96
N ASP A 54 -1.67 -7.60 -5.34
CA ASP A 54 -1.64 -7.74 -3.88
C ASP A 54 -0.20 -7.75 -3.35
N ALA A 55 0.73 -8.43 -4.02
CA ALA A 55 2.14 -8.44 -3.63
C ALA A 55 2.78 -7.04 -3.73
N LEU A 56 2.52 -6.32 -4.84
CA LEU A 56 3.02 -4.97 -5.04
C LEU A 56 2.39 -3.99 -4.04
N SER A 57 1.10 -4.14 -3.76
CA SER A 57 0.37 -3.28 -2.81
C SER A 57 0.84 -3.51 -1.38
N ARG A 58 1.12 -4.75 -0.97
CA ARG A 58 1.74 -5.06 0.33
C ARG A 58 3.13 -4.45 0.43
N ALA A 59 3.98 -4.63 -0.58
CA ALA A 59 5.32 -4.04 -0.61
C ALA A 59 5.27 -2.51 -0.47
N ARG A 60 4.30 -1.86 -1.14
CA ARG A 60 4.07 -0.42 -1.02
C ARG A 60 3.64 -0.01 0.39
N PHE A 61 2.68 -0.71 0.98
CA PHE A 61 2.17 -0.39 2.32
C PHE A 61 3.23 -0.60 3.41
N GLU A 62 4.08 -1.61 3.25
CA GLU A 62 5.16 -1.96 4.18
C GLU A 62 6.47 -1.20 3.91
N PHE A 63 6.47 -0.26 2.96
CA PHE A 63 7.66 0.52 2.57
C PHE A 63 8.87 -0.32 2.13
N ARG A 64 8.62 -1.52 1.57
CA ARG A 64 9.64 -2.35 0.94
C ARG A 64 9.90 -1.88 -0.49
N TRP A 65 10.61 -0.75 -0.61
CA TRP A 65 10.81 -0.04 -1.87
C TRP A 65 11.42 -0.91 -2.97
N GLU A 66 12.47 -1.67 -2.68
CA GLU A 66 13.10 -2.55 -3.67
C GLU A 66 12.14 -3.63 -4.18
N ASP A 67 11.36 -4.24 -3.29
CA ASP A 67 10.35 -5.21 -3.69
C ASP A 67 9.25 -4.57 -4.55
N GLN A 68 8.82 -3.35 -4.19
CA GLN A 68 7.86 -2.60 -4.99
C GLN A 68 8.39 -2.31 -6.40
N PHE A 69 9.65 -1.91 -6.55
CA PHE A 69 10.26 -1.67 -7.86
C PHE A 69 10.34 -2.96 -8.67
N ASN A 70 10.88 -4.02 -8.08
CA ASN A 70 11.10 -5.31 -8.73
C ASN A 70 9.79 -6.01 -9.14
N LEU A 71 8.70 -5.76 -8.41
CA LEU A 71 7.37 -6.28 -8.76
C LEU A 71 6.67 -5.46 -9.86
N SER A 72 7.14 -4.26 -10.18
CA SER A 72 6.53 -3.38 -11.19
C SER A 72 6.72 -3.93 -12.63
N LEU A 73 6.02 -3.36 -13.61
CA LEU A 73 6.16 -3.80 -15.02
C LEU A 73 7.41 -3.23 -15.70
N ASP A 74 7.98 -2.16 -15.12
CA ASP A 74 9.19 -1.50 -15.57
C ASP A 74 10.00 -1.05 -14.33
N PRO A 75 10.77 -1.97 -13.71
CA PRO A 75 11.50 -1.70 -12.47
C PRO A 75 12.48 -0.53 -12.57
N ASP A 76 13.12 -0.36 -13.72
CA ASP A 76 14.11 0.70 -13.94
C ASP A 76 13.44 2.08 -13.87
N CYS A 77 12.31 2.25 -14.56
CA CYS A 77 11.53 3.49 -14.54
C CYS A 77 11.00 3.79 -13.13
N ALA A 78 10.49 2.78 -12.43
CA ALA A 78 9.98 2.95 -11.07
C ALA A 78 11.07 3.43 -10.09
N ARG A 79 12.27 2.85 -10.19
CA ARG A 79 13.43 3.22 -9.37
C ARG A 79 13.92 4.63 -9.73
N GLU A 80 14.06 4.91 -11.02
CA GLU A 80 14.49 6.21 -11.53
C GLU A 80 13.59 7.34 -11.01
N TYR A 81 12.28 7.17 -11.07
CA TYR A 81 11.33 8.21 -10.64
C TYR A 81 11.38 8.47 -9.14
N HIS A 82 11.58 7.44 -8.32
CA HIS A 82 11.81 7.62 -6.89
C HIS A 82 13.12 8.39 -6.64
N ASP A 83 14.19 7.97 -7.32
CA ASP A 83 15.55 8.45 -7.07
C ASP A 83 15.81 9.86 -7.61
N GLN A 84 15.00 10.36 -8.53
CA GLN A 84 15.00 11.77 -8.95
C GLN A 84 14.90 12.75 -7.76
N THR A 85 14.25 12.35 -6.67
CA THR A 85 14.08 13.20 -5.47
C THR A 85 14.65 12.60 -4.19
N LEU A 86 14.76 11.27 -4.11
CA LEU A 86 15.23 10.54 -2.94
C LEU A 86 16.32 9.51 -3.33
N PRO A 87 17.50 9.95 -3.82
CA PRO A 87 18.49 9.05 -4.45
C PRO A 87 19.28 8.17 -3.48
N LYS A 88 19.37 8.54 -2.19
CA LYS A 88 20.17 7.80 -1.21
C LYS A 88 19.55 6.45 -0.89
N GLU A 89 20.38 5.43 -0.70
CA GLU A 89 19.94 4.08 -0.27
C GLU A 89 19.11 4.09 1.01
N ALA A 90 19.39 4.99 1.95
CA ALA A 90 18.60 5.16 3.16
C ALA A 90 17.12 5.52 2.89
N HIS A 91 16.79 6.07 1.72
CA HIS A 91 15.41 6.35 1.35
C HIS A 91 14.64 5.10 0.90
N LYS A 92 15.34 4.02 0.52
CA LYS A 92 14.73 2.73 0.16
C LYS A 92 14.19 1.94 1.37
N VAL A 93 14.41 2.46 2.57
CA VAL A 93 13.83 1.97 3.83
C VAL A 93 12.99 3.04 4.53
N ALA A 94 12.77 4.20 3.88
CA ALA A 94 12.02 5.29 4.48
C ALA A 94 10.51 5.03 4.43
N HIS A 95 9.81 5.32 5.54
CA HIS A 95 8.36 5.23 5.65
C HIS A 95 7.63 6.45 5.04
N PHE A 96 8.14 6.97 3.91
CA PHE A 96 7.55 8.08 3.15
C PHE A 96 8.22 8.21 1.78
N CYS A 97 7.59 8.96 0.88
CA CYS A 97 8.20 9.45 -0.35
C CYS A 97 8.19 11.00 -0.38
N SER A 98 8.80 11.58 -1.41
CA SER A 98 8.86 13.04 -1.60
C SER A 98 7.50 13.72 -1.76
N MET A 99 6.46 12.97 -2.15
CA MET A 99 5.12 13.53 -2.39
C MET A 99 4.45 14.07 -1.12
N CYS A 100 4.53 13.34 0.00
CA CYS A 100 3.89 13.73 1.26
C CYS A 100 4.90 14.02 2.38
N GLY A 101 6.15 13.57 2.22
CA GLY A 101 7.18 13.67 3.24
C GLY A 101 6.88 12.86 4.52
N PRO A 102 7.76 12.98 5.53
CA PRO A 102 7.76 12.10 6.69
C PRO A 102 6.59 12.29 7.67
N LYS A 103 5.89 13.44 7.60
CA LYS A 103 4.83 13.82 8.55
C LYS A 103 3.41 13.58 8.04
N PHE A 104 3.21 13.53 6.73
CA PHE A 104 1.88 13.48 6.11
C PHE A 104 1.65 12.24 5.24
N CYS A 105 2.55 11.25 5.30
CA CYS A 105 2.34 9.99 4.58
C CYS A 105 1.17 9.21 5.20
N SER A 106 0.10 9.03 4.41
CA SER A 106 -1.12 8.34 4.84
C SER A 106 -0.90 6.89 5.28
N MET A 107 -0.03 6.15 4.57
CA MET A 107 0.28 4.75 4.90
C MET A 107 1.01 4.64 6.23
N LYS A 108 1.96 5.55 6.50
CA LYS A 108 2.68 5.63 7.78
C LYS A 108 1.73 5.95 8.93
N ILE A 109 0.87 6.97 8.77
CA ILE A 109 -0.13 7.34 9.77
C ILE A 109 -1.08 6.16 10.05
N THR A 110 -1.48 5.43 9.00
CA THR A 110 -2.32 4.23 9.15
C THR A 110 -1.63 3.15 9.97
N GLN A 111 -0.32 2.94 9.76
CA GLN A 111 0.47 1.99 10.54
C GLN A 111 0.54 2.40 12.02
N GLU A 112 0.85 3.67 12.30
CA GLU A 112 0.89 4.22 13.66
C GLU A 112 -0.45 4.06 14.40
N VAL A 113 -1.58 4.31 13.70
CA VAL A 113 -2.92 4.12 14.27
C VAL A 113 -3.21 2.64 14.55
N ARG A 114 -2.80 1.72 13.67
CA ARG A 114 -2.97 0.26 13.89
C ARG A 114 -2.16 -0.21 15.09
N ASP A 115 -0.92 0.27 15.22
CA ASP A 115 -0.02 -0.10 16.32
C ASP A 115 -0.55 0.43 17.66
N PHE A 116 -1.04 1.68 17.70
CA PHE A 116 -1.70 2.26 18.88
C PHE A 116 -2.97 1.49 19.29
N ALA A 117 -3.82 1.11 18.31
CA ALA A 117 -5.01 0.32 18.60
C ALA A 117 -4.66 -1.08 19.15
N ALA A 118 -3.61 -1.71 18.61
CA ALA A 118 -3.13 -3.01 19.07
C ALA A 118 -2.58 -2.93 20.51
N SER A 119 -1.79 -1.89 20.85
CA SER A 119 -1.29 -1.70 22.21
C SER A 119 -2.42 -1.43 23.20
N GLY A 120 -3.40 -0.59 22.83
CA GLY A 120 -4.57 -0.32 23.68
C GLY A 120 -5.42 -1.57 23.97
N MET A 121 -5.58 -2.46 22.98
CA MET A 121 -6.25 -3.75 23.20
C MET A 121 -5.45 -4.68 24.11
N ALA A 122 -4.12 -4.71 23.99
CA ALA A 122 -3.25 -5.51 24.85
C ALA A 122 -3.34 -5.04 26.31
N GLU A 123 -3.31 -3.72 26.54
CA GLU A 123 -3.49 -3.12 27.86
C GLU A 123 -4.86 -3.45 28.46
N LYS A 124 -5.95 -3.26 27.71
CA LYS A 124 -7.30 -3.61 28.19
C LYS A 124 -7.46 -5.10 28.44
N SER A 125 -6.84 -5.95 27.64
CA SER A 125 -6.82 -7.40 27.86
C SER A 125 -6.03 -7.79 29.11
N ALA A 126 -4.96 -7.06 29.45
CA ALA A 126 -4.20 -7.25 30.68
C ALA A 126 -4.98 -6.73 31.89
N GLU A 127 -5.59 -5.54 31.80
CA GLU A 127 -6.47 -4.96 32.82
C GLU A 127 -7.66 -5.89 33.12
N PHE A 128 -8.30 -6.45 32.10
CA PHE A 128 -9.39 -7.43 32.27
C PHE A 128 -8.91 -8.69 33.01
N ARG A 129 -7.75 -9.23 32.63
CA ARG A 129 -7.17 -10.39 33.33
C ARG A 129 -6.80 -10.07 34.78
N ASN A 130 -6.19 -8.90 35.02
CA ASN A 130 -5.76 -8.46 36.34
C ASN A 130 -6.94 -8.10 37.27
N SER A 131 -8.04 -7.61 36.71
CA SER A 131 -9.30 -7.34 37.44
C SER A 131 -10.17 -8.60 37.63
N GLY A 132 -9.58 -9.79 37.47
CA GLY A 132 -10.22 -11.07 37.76
C GLY A 132 -11.13 -11.60 36.65
N GLY A 133 -11.03 -11.08 35.43
CA GLY A 133 -11.79 -11.57 34.26
C GLY A 133 -13.29 -11.32 34.35
N LYS A 134 -13.71 -10.33 35.15
CA LYS A 134 -15.12 -9.98 35.34
C LYS A 134 -15.57 -8.94 34.33
N ILE A 135 -16.70 -9.20 33.66
CA ILE A 135 -17.34 -8.26 32.74
C ILE A 135 -17.93 -7.06 33.51
N TYR A 136 -18.44 -7.31 34.72
CA TYR A 136 -18.97 -6.28 35.60
C TYR A 136 -18.01 -6.06 36.77
N GLN A 137 -17.48 -4.84 36.89
CA GLN A 137 -16.63 -4.43 37.98
C GLN A 137 -17.49 -3.84 39.11
N GLU A 138 -17.20 -4.24 40.36
CA GLU A 138 -17.81 -3.62 41.52
C GLU A 138 -17.20 -2.22 41.68
N ILE A 139 -18.02 -1.18 41.54
CA ILE A 139 -17.58 0.20 41.77
C ILE A 139 -17.25 0.30 43.27
N ALA A 140 -15.98 0.52 43.62
CA ALA A 140 -15.60 0.82 44.99
C ALA A 140 -16.32 2.09 45.42
N GLN A 141 -17.22 1.98 46.40
CA GLN A 141 -18.13 3.05 46.88
C GLN A 141 -17.41 4.32 47.40
N ARG A 142 -16.08 4.38 47.36
CA ARG A 142 -15.29 5.56 47.76
C ARG A 142 -15.28 6.68 46.72
N GLU A 143 -15.19 6.36 45.41
CA GLU A 143 -15.07 7.39 44.36
C GLU A 143 -16.40 8.11 44.09
N VAL A 144 -17.52 7.39 44.19
CA VAL A 144 -18.87 7.97 44.05
C VAL A 144 -19.19 8.96 45.17
N LYS A 145 -18.61 8.77 46.37
CA LYS A 145 -18.85 9.63 47.52
C LYS A 145 -18.12 10.98 47.39
N GLU A 146 -16.87 10.98 46.96
CA GLU A 146 -16.07 12.21 46.78
C GLU A 146 -16.59 13.13 45.66
N SER A 147 -17.23 12.57 44.61
CA SER A 147 -17.88 13.38 43.56
C SER A 147 -19.22 13.96 44.01
N ASN A 148 -19.96 13.29 44.90
CA ASN A 148 -21.25 13.78 45.40
C ASN A 148 -21.12 14.76 46.57
N ASP A 149 -20.03 14.70 47.35
CA ASP A 149 -19.76 15.63 48.46
C ASP A 149 -19.23 17.01 47.99
N LYS A 150 -19.05 17.21 46.67
CA LYS A 150 -18.64 18.49 46.04
C LYS A 150 -19.80 19.25 45.37
N LEU A 151 -21.04 18.80 45.55
CA LEU A 151 -22.28 19.54 45.24
C LEU A 151 -22.84 20.18 46.51
#